data_AF-A0A945QXH2-F1
#
_entry.id   AF-A0A945QXH2-F1
#
_cell.length_a   1.000
_cell.length_b   1.000
_cell.length_c   1.000
_cell.angle_alpha   90.00
_cell.angle_beta   90.00
_cell.angle_gamma   90.00
#
_symmetry.space_group_name_H-M   'P 1'
#
loop_
_entity.id
_entity.type
_entity.pdbx_description
1 polymer ?
#
loop_
_entity_poly.entity_id
_entity_poly.type
_entity_poly.pdbx_seq_one_letter_code
_entity_poly.pdbx_strand_id
1 'polypeptide(L)'
;MNITGVESIIYGTDEVEASTRFHVDWGLTLTESGITGSDFSLPDNTTIHIRGIDDPSLPPASVPGPTAREVIWGVQDKESVEAIGAELTRDREATAGSDGTLHSHDDYGYRIGFRVTARTPVPTELPATNTAWNAPRKGARAEIFSRKSVRQERIFHAVYWAPGDTERHVQFYLDRLGFKLTESIKGLGFFMRGGASHDHHNLFLNHDDRNFGFQHVAYEVQD
;
A
#
# COMPACT_ATOMS: atom_id res chain seq x y z
N MET A 1 14.17 9.61 6.17
CA MET A 1 14.18 8.95 4.84
C MET A 1 12.91 9.36 4.11
N ASN A 2 13.00 9.62 2.81
CA ASN A 2 11.93 10.31 2.06
C ASN A 2 10.89 9.32 1.47
N ILE A 3 10.20 8.57 2.34
CA ILE A 3 9.14 7.62 1.95
C ILE A 3 7.85 8.37 1.58
N THR A 4 7.26 8.06 0.42
CA THR A 4 6.11 8.77 -0.16
C THR A 4 4.77 8.05 0.03
N GLY A 5 4.77 6.75 0.29
CA GLY A 5 3.55 5.94 0.46
C GLY A 5 3.74 4.51 -0.05
N VAL A 6 2.64 3.76 -0.16
CA VAL A 6 2.64 2.42 -0.75
C VAL A 6 2.85 2.55 -2.27
N GLU A 7 3.81 1.80 -2.80
CA GLU A 7 4.18 1.77 -4.22
C GLU A 7 3.66 0.52 -4.91
N SER A 8 3.71 -0.62 -4.22
CA SER A 8 3.25 -1.90 -4.75
C SER A 8 2.83 -2.87 -3.64
N ILE A 9 1.91 -3.77 -3.95
CA ILE A 9 1.59 -4.92 -3.09
C ILE A 9 1.63 -6.20 -3.92
N ILE A 10 2.32 -7.20 -3.38
CA ILE A 10 2.42 -8.53 -3.98
C ILE A 10 1.60 -9.49 -3.13
N TYR A 11 0.63 -10.17 -3.74
CA TYR A 11 -0.22 -11.19 -3.11
C TYR A 11 0.13 -12.59 -3.59
N GLY A 12 0.02 -13.54 -2.67
CA GLY A 12 -0.04 -14.97 -2.97
C GLY A 12 -1.47 -15.46 -2.75
N THR A 13 -2.03 -16.18 -3.73
CA THR A 13 -3.41 -16.70 -3.68
C THR A 13 -3.47 -18.15 -4.17
N ASP A 14 -4.42 -18.92 -3.63
CA ASP A 14 -4.77 -20.25 -4.12
C ASP A 14 -5.63 -20.19 -5.40
N GLU A 15 -6.45 -19.14 -5.54
CA GLU A 15 -7.35 -18.94 -6.68
C GLU A 15 -6.95 -17.72 -7.53
N VAL A 16 -5.98 -17.90 -8.44
CA VAL A 16 -5.46 -16.81 -9.31
C VAL A 16 -6.57 -16.22 -10.19
N GLU A 17 -7.34 -17.05 -10.88
CA GLU A 17 -8.39 -16.57 -11.80
C GLU A 17 -9.46 -15.75 -11.08
N ALA A 18 -9.92 -16.23 -9.91
CA ALA A 18 -10.91 -15.52 -9.11
C ALA A 18 -10.36 -14.18 -8.57
N SER A 19 -9.10 -14.18 -8.12
CA SER A 19 -8.41 -12.97 -7.65
C SER A 19 -8.22 -11.95 -8.76
N THR A 20 -7.86 -12.40 -9.96
CA THR A 20 -7.73 -11.52 -11.13
C THR A 20 -9.07 -10.90 -11.48
N ARG A 21 -10.15 -11.70 -11.55
CA ARG A 21 -11.50 -11.18 -11.82
C ARG A 21 -11.93 -10.16 -10.77
N PHE A 22 -11.70 -10.44 -9.49
CA PHE A 22 -12.01 -9.50 -8.42
C PHE A 22 -11.35 -8.14 -8.63
N HIS A 23 -10.05 -8.09 -8.93
CA HIS A 23 -9.34 -6.82 -9.11
C HIS A 23 -9.77 -6.06 -10.38
N VAL A 24 -10.17 -6.78 -11.45
CA VAL A 24 -10.78 -6.17 -12.64
C VAL A 24 -12.15 -5.55 -12.28
N ASP A 25 -13.00 -6.30 -11.60
CA ASP A 25 -14.33 -5.84 -11.19
C ASP A 25 -14.26 -4.71 -10.16
N TRP A 26 -13.20 -4.70 -9.33
CA TRP A 26 -12.86 -3.63 -8.40
C TRP A 26 -12.45 -2.33 -9.10
N GLY A 27 -12.14 -2.38 -10.41
CA GLY A 27 -11.82 -1.22 -11.22
C GLY A 27 -10.33 -0.92 -11.35
N LEU A 28 -9.45 -1.89 -11.08
CA LEU A 28 -8.02 -1.76 -11.38
C LEU A 28 -7.76 -2.03 -12.88
N THR A 29 -6.68 -1.45 -13.41
CA THR A 29 -6.28 -1.68 -14.80
C THR A 29 -5.41 -2.93 -14.87
N LEU A 30 -5.91 -4.00 -15.50
CA LEU A 30 -5.14 -5.21 -15.78
C LEU A 30 -4.08 -4.91 -16.85
N THR A 31 -2.81 -5.07 -16.51
CA THR A 31 -1.68 -4.84 -17.42
C THR A 31 -1.10 -6.14 -17.97
N GLU A 32 -1.14 -7.22 -17.18
CA GLU A 32 -0.70 -8.55 -17.60
C GLU A 32 -1.56 -9.63 -16.92
N SER A 33 -1.82 -10.74 -17.60
CA SER A 33 -2.50 -11.89 -17.03
C SER A 33 -1.97 -13.21 -17.59
N GLY A 34 -1.87 -14.22 -16.76
CA GLY A 34 -1.51 -15.58 -17.13
C GLY A 34 -1.97 -16.60 -16.10
N ILE A 35 -1.62 -17.87 -16.32
CA ILE A 35 -2.01 -18.98 -15.44
C ILE A 35 -1.39 -18.83 -14.04
N THR A 36 -0.19 -18.28 -13.94
CA THR A 36 0.57 -18.17 -12.70
C THR A 36 0.33 -16.86 -11.94
N GLY A 37 -0.35 -15.88 -12.55
CA GLY A 37 -0.54 -14.58 -11.93
C GLY A 37 -1.14 -13.51 -12.82
N SER A 38 -1.27 -12.31 -12.28
CA SER A 38 -1.73 -11.12 -13.01
C SER A 38 -1.14 -9.86 -12.38
N ASP A 39 -0.93 -8.83 -13.20
CA ASP A 39 -0.40 -7.54 -12.80
C ASP A 39 -1.40 -6.45 -13.10
N PHE A 40 -1.47 -5.47 -12.21
CA PHE A 40 -2.38 -4.34 -12.28
C PHE A 40 -1.65 -3.04 -12.02
N SER A 41 -2.17 -1.97 -12.63
CA SER A 41 -1.78 -0.60 -12.32
C SER A 41 -2.99 0.25 -11.93
N LEU A 42 -2.70 1.30 -11.17
CA LEU A 42 -3.63 2.37 -10.82
C LEU A 42 -3.26 3.65 -11.59
N PRO A 43 -4.17 4.65 -11.66
CA PRO A 43 -3.90 5.92 -12.32
C PRO A 43 -2.61 6.62 -11.87
N ASP A 44 -2.25 6.51 -10.59
CA ASP A 44 -1.02 7.09 -10.06
C ASP A 44 0.23 6.22 -10.28
N ASN A 45 0.18 5.17 -11.12
CA ASN A 45 1.24 4.19 -11.40
C ASN A 45 1.62 3.25 -10.25
N THR A 46 0.90 3.25 -9.12
CA THR A 46 1.06 2.16 -8.14
C THR A 46 0.60 0.82 -8.73
N THR A 47 1.17 -0.29 -8.25
CA THR A 47 0.91 -1.61 -8.82
C THR A 47 0.40 -2.63 -7.81
N ILE A 48 -0.36 -3.61 -8.30
CA ILE A 48 -0.73 -4.81 -7.55
C ILE A 48 -0.31 -6.03 -8.37
N HIS A 49 0.31 -6.99 -7.70
CA HIS A 49 0.75 -8.24 -8.30
C HIS A 49 0.05 -9.41 -7.63
N ILE A 50 -0.62 -10.25 -8.42
CA ILE A 50 -1.24 -11.49 -7.97
C ILE A 50 -0.39 -12.65 -8.47
N ARG A 51 0.01 -13.55 -7.59
CA ARG A 51 0.74 -14.78 -7.94
C ARG A 51 0.09 -15.98 -7.26
N GLY A 52 0.25 -17.17 -7.85
CA GLY A 52 -0.09 -18.42 -7.19
C GLY A 52 0.67 -18.55 -5.86
N ILE A 53 0.04 -19.10 -4.82
CA ILE A 53 0.61 -19.15 -3.47
C ILE A 53 1.93 -19.92 -3.37
N ASP A 54 2.13 -20.90 -4.27
CA ASP A 54 3.33 -21.73 -4.41
C ASP A 54 4.33 -21.19 -5.46
N ASP A 55 4.10 -19.98 -5.99
CA ASP A 55 5.02 -19.36 -6.94
C ASP A 55 6.40 -19.14 -6.28
N PRO A 56 7.50 -19.67 -6.86
CA PRO A 56 8.83 -19.62 -6.25
C PRO A 56 9.43 -18.22 -6.22
N SER A 57 8.86 -17.24 -6.94
CA SER A 57 9.28 -15.84 -6.87
C SER A 57 8.76 -15.13 -5.62
N LEU A 58 7.76 -15.68 -4.93
CA LEU A 58 7.18 -15.06 -3.75
C LEU A 58 8.10 -15.23 -2.52
N PRO A 59 8.31 -14.17 -1.73
CA PRO A 59 8.98 -14.33 -0.44
C PRO A 59 8.10 -15.17 0.49
N PRO A 60 8.63 -15.82 1.54
CA PRO A 60 7.84 -16.68 2.43
C PRO A 60 6.60 -15.97 2.99
N ALA A 61 5.48 -16.68 3.07
CA ALA A 61 4.25 -16.14 3.68
C ALA A 61 4.41 -15.94 5.19
N SER A 62 3.83 -14.86 5.71
CA SER A 62 3.77 -14.58 7.14
C SER A 62 2.68 -15.40 7.85
N VAL A 63 1.63 -15.81 7.13
CA VAL A 63 0.52 -16.62 7.63
C VAL A 63 0.15 -17.72 6.63
N PRO A 64 -0.45 -18.85 7.05
CA PRO A 64 -0.95 -19.87 6.14
C PRO A 64 -2.07 -19.34 5.22
N GLY A 65 -2.09 -19.81 3.97
CA GLY A 65 -3.13 -19.46 3.00
C GLY A 65 -2.89 -18.13 2.26
N PRO A 66 -3.91 -17.63 1.52
CA PRO A 66 -3.80 -16.40 0.75
C PRO A 66 -3.49 -15.18 1.62
N THR A 67 -2.50 -14.38 1.23
CA THR A 67 -2.07 -13.18 1.96
C THR A 67 -1.25 -12.25 1.07
N ALA A 68 -1.13 -10.97 1.46
CA ALA A 68 -0.05 -10.14 0.97
C ALA A 68 1.29 -10.76 1.40
N ARG A 69 2.19 -10.93 0.45
CA ARG A 69 3.52 -11.51 0.61
C ARG A 69 4.57 -10.43 0.80
N GLU A 70 4.38 -9.24 0.25
CA GLU A 70 5.27 -8.10 0.41
C GLU A 70 4.56 -6.78 0.08
N VAL A 71 4.87 -5.72 0.84
CA VAL A 71 4.47 -4.34 0.54
C VAL A 71 5.72 -3.52 0.21
N ILE A 72 5.74 -2.94 -0.98
CA ILE A 72 6.82 -2.07 -1.44
C ILE A 72 6.43 -0.62 -1.16
N TRP A 73 7.33 0.13 -0.53
CA TRP A 73 7.20 1.55 -0.24
C TRP A 73 7.92 2.38 -1.30
N GLY A 74 7.27 3.44 -1.75
CA GLY A 74 7.86 4.41 -2.66
C GLY A 74 8.78 5.36 -1.90
N VAL A 75 9.92 5.70 -2.49
CA VAL A 75 10.82 6.74 -1.99
C VAL A 75 11.13 7.78 -3.05
N GLN A 76 11.47 9.00 -2.66
CA GLN A 76 11.66 10.12 -3.60
C GLN A 76 12.86 9.91 -4.54
N ASP A 77 13.93 9.28 -4.07
CA ASP A 77 15.21 9.27 -4.76
C ASP A 77 16.06 8.03 -4.40
N LYS A 78 17.13 7.80 -5.17
CA LYS A 78 18.00 6.62 -5.00
C LYS A 78 18.80 6.70 -3.72
N GLU A 79 19.21 7.90 -3.33
CA GLU A 79 19.92 8.21 -2.10
C GLU A 79 19.10 7.76 -0.88
N SER A 80 17.77 7.93 -0.92
CA SER A 80 16.87 7.40 0.11
C SER A 80 16.83 5.88 0.15
N VAL A 81 16.84 5.19 -1.01
CA VAL A 81 16.92 3.71 -1.06
C VAL A 81 18.23 3.24 -0.42
N GLU A 82 19.35 3.86 -0.79
CA GLU A 82 20.68 3.54 -0.27
C GLU A 82 20.77 3.78 1.25
N ALA A 83 20.21 4.89 1.74
CA ALA A 83 20.16 5.18 3.18
C ALA A 83 19.32 4.15 3.95
N ILE A 84 18.17 3.73 3.40
CA ILE A 84 17.35 2.67 3.98
C ILE A 84 18.12 1.35 4.01
N GLY A 85 18.78 0.98 2.90
CA GLY A 85 19.61 -0.23 2.84
C GLY A 85 20.74 -0.22 3.86
N ALA A 86 21.46 0.88 3.98
CA ALA A 86 22.53 1.06 4.97
C ALA A 86 22.01 0.97 6.41
N GLU A 87 20.80 1.46 6.69
CA GLU A 87 20.19 1.37 8.02
C GLU A 87 19.73 -0.06 8.34
N LEU A 88 19.04 -0.73 7.42
CA LEU A 88 18.52 -2.08 7.63
C LEU A 88 19.65 -3.11 7.77
N THR A 89 20.70 -3.01 6.96
CA THR A 89 21.86 -3.93 7.00
C THR A 89 22.67 -3.87 8.30
N ARG A 90 22.38 -2.92 9.21
CA ARG A 90 22.96 -2.91 10.56
C ARG A 90 22.57 -4.12 11.39
N ASP A 91 21.40 -4.71 11.14
CA ASP A 91 20.88 -5.82 11.96
C ASP A 91 20.04 -6.87 11.22
N ARG A 92 19.75 -6.68 9.93
CA ARG A 92 18.97 -7.66 9.15
C ARG A 92 19.39 -7.73 7.68
N GLU A 93 18.89 -8.75 7.00
CA GLU A 93 19.10 -8.91 5.57
C GLU A 93 18.34 -7.82 4.80
N ALA A 94 19.03 -7.16 3.88
CA ALA A 94 18.42 -6.30 2.88
C ALA A 94 19.09 -6.55 1.54
N THR A 95 18.32 -6.94 0.53
CA THR A 95 18.83 -7.38 -0.78
C THR A 95 18.18 -6.59 -1.89
N ALA A 96 18.97 -6.07 -2.83
CA ALA A 96 18.45 -5.44 -4.03
C ALA A 96 18.03 -6.51 -5.05
N GLY A 97 16.80 -6.42 -5.54
CA GLY A 97 16.29 -7.18 -6.67
C GLY A 97 16.87 -6.69 -8.00
N SER A 98 16.58 -7.42 -9.08
CA SER A 98 17.07 -7.08 -10.43
C SER A 98 16.51 -5.77 -10.98
N ASP A 99 15.36 -5.33 -10.49
CA ASP A 99 14.70 -4.07 -10.83
C ASP A 99 15.19 -2.89 -9.96
N GLY A 100 16.12 -3.15 -9.03
CA GLY A 100 16.64 -2.16 -8.09
C GLY A 100 15.76 -1.94 -6.85
N THR A 101 14.69 -2.71 -6.68
CA THR A 101 13.89 -2.70 -5.45
C THR A 101 14.70 -3.31 -4.31
N LEU A 102 14.81 -2.61 -3.18
CA LEU A 102 15.42 -3.13 -1.97
C LEU A 102 14.37 -3.95 -1.20
N HIS A 103 14.66 -5.20 -0.87
CA HIS A 103 13.77 -6.10 -0.14
C HIS A 103 14.33 -6.40 1.25
N SER A 104 13.46 -6.45 2.27
CA SER A 104 13.83 -6.77 3.66
C SER A 104 12.59 -7.23 4.46
N HIS A 105 12.65 -7.13 5.79
CA HIS A 105 11.52 -7.38 6.68
C HIS A 105 11.53 -6.47 7.90
N ASP A 106 10.35 -6.21 8.45
CA ASP A 106 10.20 -5.47 9.71
C ASP A 106 10.51 -6.36 10.93
N ASP A 107 10.30 -5.81 12.13
CA ASP A 107 10.54 -6.51 13.40
C ASP A 107 9.56 -7.67 13.67
N TYR A 108 8.41 -7.73 12.97
CA TYR A 108 7.51 -8.88 12.98
C TYR A 108 7.86 -9.93 11.92
N GLY A 109 8.76 -9.60 10.99
CA GLY A 109 9.06 -10.43 9.83
C GLY A 109 8.15 -10.20 8.62
N TYR A 110 7.29 -9.17 8.65
CA TYR A 110 6.53 -8.77 7.47
C TYR A 110 7.48 -8.26 6.40
N ARG A 111 7.35 -8.79 5.19
CA ARG A 111 8.19 -8.41 4.06
C ARG A 111 7.83 -7.02 3.60
N ILE A 112 8.87 -6.18 3.56
CA ILE A 112 8.79 -4.80 3.13
C ILE A 112 9.88 -4.56 2.10
N GLY A 113 9.57 -3.75 1.10
CA GLY A 113 10.57 -3.30 0.15
C GLY A 113 10.52 -1.80 -0.10
N PHE A 114 11.52 -1.29 -0.81
CA PHE A 114 11.70 0.13 -1.08
C PHE A 114 12.24 0.34 -2.48
N ARG A 115 11.61 1.22 -3.26
CA ARG A 115 12.12 1.64 -4.56
C ARG A 115 11.77 3.09 -4.84
N VAL A 116 12.50 3.70 -5.77
CA VAL A 116 12.14 5.05 -6.24
C VAL A 116 10.72 5.02 -6.79
N THR A 117 9.89 5.93 -6.31
CA THR A 117 8.47 5.93 -6.63
C THR A 117 8.23 6.23 -8.10
N ALA A 118 7.38 5.43 -8.75
CA ALA A 118 6.87 5.73 -10.09
C ALA A 118 5.64 6.64 -10.04
N ARG A 119 5.23 7.06 -8.83
CA ARG A 119 3.96 7.75 -8.62
C ARG A 119 3.92 9.10 -9.31
N THR A 120 2.87 9.32 -10.09
CA THR A 120 2.59 10.61 -10.70
C THR A 120 1.29 11.18 -10.14
N PRO A 121 1.26 12.43 -9.66
CA PRO A 121 0.01 13.07 -9.25
C PRO A 121 -1.00 13.07 -10.40
N VAL A 122 -2.22 12.61 -10.13
CA VAL A 122 -3.34 12.66 -11.07
C VAL A 122 -4.39 13.61 -10.47
N PRO A 123 -4.42 14.89 -10.90
CA PRO A 123 -5.44 15.82 -10.43
C PRO A 123 -6.81 15.38 -10.92
N THR A 124 -7.76 15.30 -9.99
CA THR A 124 -9.13 14.92 -10.31
C THR A 124 -10.04 16.14 -10.33
N GLU A 125 -10.80 16.31 -11.41
CA GLU A 125 -11.85 17.32 -11.48
C GLU A 125 -13.08 16.83 -10.71
N LEU A 126 -13.45 17.54 -9.65
CA LEU A 126 -14.62 17.21 -8.86
C LEU A 126 -15.88 17.83 -9.48
N PRO A 127 -17.03 17.11 -9.46
CA PRO A 127 -18.28 17.66 -9.94
C PRO A 127 -18.70 18.87 -9.10
N ALA A 128 -19.18 19.92 -9.77
CA ALA A 128 -19.72 21.07 -9.06
C ALA A 128 -20.86 20.65 -8.13
N THR A 129 -20.79 20.99 -6.85
CA THR A 129 -21.81 20.64 -5.86
C THR A 129 -22.46 21.90 -5.29
N ASN A 130 -23.78 21.88 -5.09
CA ASN A 130 -24.46 22.98 -4.42
C ASN A 130 -24.12 22.93 -2.93
N THR A 131 -23.66 24.05 -2.38
CA THR A 131 -23.36 24.19 -0.95
C THR A 131 -24.26 25.27 -0.33
N ALA A 132 -24.17 25.45 0.99
CA ALA A 132 -24.93 26.50 1.67
C ALA A 132 -24.65 27.86 1.01
N TRP A 133 -25.72 28.50 0.51
CA TRP A 133 -25.69 29.80 -0.17
C TRP A 133 -24.93 29.87 -1.51
N ASN A 134 -24.45 28.75 -2.05
CA ASN A 134 -23.81 28.69 -3.36
C ASN A 134 -24.45 27.61 -4.24
N ALA A 135 -25.01 28.04 -5.37
CA ALA A 135 -25.71 27.17 -6.31
C ALA A 135 -25.05 27.24 -7.69
N PRO A 136 -23.86 26.64 -7.88
CA PRO A 136 -23.12 26.68 -9.15
C PRO A 136 -23.82 25.89 -10.28
N ARG A 137 -24.77 25.00 -9.95
CA ARG A 137 -25.49 24.16 -10.92
C ARG A 137 -26.88 24.67 -11.29
N LYS A 138 -27.15 25.98 -11.28
CA LYS A 138 -28.48 26.49 -11.67
C LYS A 138 -28.83 26.05 -13.09
N GLY A 139 -29.92 25.30 -13.23
CA GLY A 139 -30.36 24.77 -14.52
C GLY A 139 -29.62 23.53 -15.03
N ALA A 140 -28.65 22.99 -14.26
CA ALA A 140 -27.91 21.77 -14.61
C ALA A 140 -28.33 20.58 -13.72
N ARG A 141 -28.28 19.36 -14.27
CA ARG A 141 -28.51 18.13 -13.50
C ARG A 141 -27.27 17.76 -12.68
N ALA A 142 -27.47 17.04 -11.58
CA ALA A 142 -26.38 16.46 -10.81
C ALA A 142 -25.69 15.33 -11.58
N GLU A 143 -24.36 15.22 -11.48
CA GLU A 143 -23.59 14.12 -12.09
C GLU A 143 -23.85 12.74 -11.49
N ILE A 144 -24.51 12.65 -10.32
CA ILE A 144 -24.89 11.39 -9.66
C ILE A 144 -25.71 10.44 -10.56
N PHE A 145 -26.33 10.96 -11.62
CA PHE A 145 -27.05 10.16 -12.61
C PHE A 145 -26.18 9.59 -13.73
N SER A 146 -24.90 9.99 -13.82
CA SER A 146 -23.92 9.34 -14.67
C SER A 146 -23.40 8.10 -13.93
N ARG A 147 -23.86 6.92 -14.33
CA ARG A 147 -23.40 5.64 -13.78
C ARG A 147 -21.98 5.35 -14.25
N LYS A 148 -20.99 6.09 -13.74
CA LYS A 148 -19.59 5.72 -13.94
C LYS A 148 -19.29 4.56 -13.00
N SER A 149 -18.61 3.53 -13.50
CA SER A 149 -18.06 2.49 -12.63
C SER A 149 -17.09 3.13 -11.64
N VAL A 150 -17.15 2.71 -10.38
CA VAL A 150 -16.17 3.12 -9.37
C VAL A 150 -14.78 2.73 -9.87
N ARG A 151 -13.84 3.66 -9.82
CA ARG A 151 -12.44 3.43 -10.14
C ARG A 151 -11.59 3.83 -8.95
N GLN A 152 -10.55 3.05 -8.73
CA GLN A 152 -9.58 3.32 -7.69
C GLN A 152 -8.53 4.27 -8.24
N GLU A 153 -8.28 5.38 -7.55
CA GLU A 153 -7.38 6.43 -8.00
C GLU A 153 -5.94 6.12 -7.61
N ARG A 154 -5.74 5.61 -6.39
CA ARG A 154 -4.44 5.18 -5.88
C ARG A 154 -4.56 4.25 -4.68
N ILE A 155 -3.47 3.56 -4.34
CA ILE A 155 -3.33 2.91 -3.04
C ILE A 155 -3.11 3.98 -1.97
N PHE A 156 -3.91 3.92 -0.89
CA PHE A 156 -3.86 4.90 0.19
C PHE A 156 -3.01 4.42 1.37
N HIS A 157 -3.36 3.27 1.95
CA HIS A 157 -2.64 2.70 3.10
C HIS A 157 -2.68 1.18 3.13
N ALA A 158 -1.69 0.59 3.80
CA ALA A 158 -1.63 -0.81 4.16
C ALA A 158 -1.73 -0.96 5.69
N VAL A 159 -2.39 -2.03 6.14
CA VAL A 159 -2.60 -2.30 7.57
C VAL A 159 -2.15 -3.70 7.92
N TYR A 160 -1.48 -3.83 9.06
CA TYR A 160 -1.05 -5.10 9.62
C TYR A 160 -1.60 -5.28 11.02
N TRP A 161 -1.87 -6.54 11.36
CA TRP A 161 -2.05 -6.94 12.75
C TRP A 161 -0.70 -6.91 13.47
N ALA A 162 -0.68 -6.35 14.68
CA ALA A 162 0.54 -6.14 15.46
C ALA A 162 0.36 -6.63 16.90
N PRO A 163 0.52 -7.95 17.16
CA PRO A 163 0.36 -8.53 18.49
C PRO A 163 1.53 -8.19 19.43
N GLY A 164 1.31 -8.22 20.74
CA GLY A 164 2.35 -8.00 21.75
C GLY A 164 2.76 -6.53 21.88
N ASP A 165 4.07 -6.27 21.91
CA ASP A 165 4.63 -4.93 22.15
C ASP A 165 4.60 -4.05 20.89
N THR A 166 3.40 -3.66 20.47
CA THR A 166 3.19 -2.84 19.26
C THR A 166 3.97 -1.53 19.32
N GLU A 167 4.15 -0.92 20.50
CA GLU A 167 4.91 0.33 20.66
C GLU A 167 6.37 0.14 20.24
N ARG A 168 7.01 -0.95 20.67
CA ARG A 168 8.37 -1.29 20.23
C ARG A 168 8.46 -1.43 18.71
N HIS A 169 7.48 -2.10 18.10
CA HIS A 169 7.45 -2.30 16.65
C HIS A 169 7.20 -0.99 15.87
N VAL A 170 6.43 -0.07 16.44
CA VAL A 170 6.27 1.28 15.87
C VAL A 170 7.60 2.03 15.85
N GLN A 171 8.46 1.88 16.86
CA GLN A 171 9.76 2.57 16.88
C GLN A 171 10.68 2.14 15.74
N PHE A 172 10.57 0.90 15.24
CA PHE A 172 11.28 0.51 14.01
C PHE A 172 10.92 1.44 12.84
N TYR A 173 9.64 1.70 12.63
CA TYR A 173 9.19 2.57 11.53
C TYR A 173 9.54 4.04 11.78
N LEU A 174 9.39 4.53 13.00
CA LEU A 174 9.64 5.94 13.34
C LEU A 174 11.14 6.26 13.34
N ASP A 175 11.93 5.54 14.14
CA ASP A 175 13.32 5.89 14.40
C ASP A 175 14.25 5.47 13.27
N ARG A 176 13.98 4.30 12.67
CA ARG A 176 14.89 3.73 11.65
C ARG A 176 14.48 4.10 10.24
N LEU A 177 13.19 4.01 9.94
CA LEU A 177 12.67 4.26 8.58
C LEU A 177 12.18 5.70 8.37
N GLY A 178 12.11 6.51 9.42
CA GLY A 178 11.70 7.91 9.34
C GLY A 178 10.23 8.12 8.97
N PHE A 179 9.36 7.14 9.25
CA PHE A 179 7.92 7.38 9.27
C PHE A 179 7.59 8.42 10.36
N LYS A 180 6.44 9.06 10.21
CA LYS A 180 5.92 10.04 11.16
C LYS A 180 4.62 9.51 11.74
N LEU A 181 4.52 9.49 13.06
CA LEU A 181 3.26 9.26 13.75
C LEU A 181 2.29 10.40 13.42
N THR A 182 1.09 10.06 13.00
CA THR A 182 0.01 11.03 12.79
C THR A 182 -1.02 10.94 13.90
N GLU A 183 -1.45 9.73 14.25
CA GLU A 183 -2.44 9.47 15.27
C GLU A 183 -2.14 8.15 15.99
N SER A 184 -2.52 8.06 17.26
CA SER A 184 -2.52 6.80 18.01
C SER A 184 -3.79 6.71 18.84
N ILE A 185 -4.33 5.49 18.95
CA ILE A 185 -5.51 5.20 19.77
C ILE A 185 -5.09 4.14 20.78
N LYS A 186 -5.22 4.46 22.07
CA LYS A 186 -4.78 3.59 23.16
C LYS A 186 -5.47 2.23 23.08
N GLY A 187 -4.67 1.17 23.02
CA GLY A 187 -5.14 -0.22 22.93
C GLY A 187 -5.63 -0.63 21.54
N LEU A 188 -5.58 0.26 20.55
CA LEU A 188 -5.96 -0.04 19.16
C LEU A 188 -4.77 0.02 18.21
N GLY A 189 -3.88 1.02 18.31
CA GLY A 189 -2.67 1.06 17.49
C GLY A 189 -2.27 2.44 16.98
N PHE A 190 -1.46 2.44 15.92
CA PHE A 190 -0.67 3.61 15.51
C PHE A 190 -0.73 3.86 14.00
N PHE A 191 -1.22 5.04 13.64
CA PHE A 191 -1.36 5.52 12.26
C PHE A 191 -0.13 6.34 11.90
N MET A 192 0.65 5.85 10.92
CA MET A 192 1.92 6.43 10.52
C MET A 192 1.92 6.74 9.03
N ARG A 193 2.56 7.85 8.66
CA ARG A 193 2.78 8.25 7.26
C ARG A 193 4.26 8.23 6.91
N GLY A 194 4.58 8.02 5.63
CA GLY A 194 5.95 8.14 5.14
C GLY A 194 6.52 9.54 5.41
N GLY A 195 7.84 9.65 5.58
CA GLY A 195 8.50 10.92 5.91
C GLY A 195 8.24 12.07 4.92
N ALA A 196 7.99 11.73 3.64
CA ALA A 196 7.67 12.64 2.55
C ALA A 196 6.20 12.60 2.13
N SER A 197 5.33 11.89 2.86
CA SER A 197 3.90 11.82 2.61
C SER A 197 3.13 12.95 3.31
N HIS A 198 2.04 13.37 2.67
CA HIS A 198 1.07 14.34 3.22
C HIS A 198 -0.25 13.69 3.64
N ASP A 199 -0.38 12.37 3.47
CA ASP A 199 -1.58 11.62 3.86
C ASP A 199 -1.73 11.56 5.38
N HIS A 200 -2.93 11.25 5.87
CA HIS A 200 -3.12 10.95 7.29
C HIS A 200 -2.23 9.77 7.71
N HIS A 201 -2.24 8.69 6.94
CA HIS A 201 -1.36 7.55 7.16
C HIS A 201 -1.19 6.77 5.87
N ASN A 202 -0.07 6.05 5.79
CA ASN A 202 0.19 5.04 4.76
C ASN A 202 0.38 3.65 5.37
N LEU A 203 0.73 3.59 6.66
CA LEU A 203 0.84 2.38 7.46
C LEU A 203 -0.02 2.51 8.72
N PHE A 204 -0.80 1.49 9.02
CA PHE A 204 -1.42 1.32 10.33
C PHE A 204 -0.97 0.00 10.93
N LEU A 205 -0.43 0.06 12.15
CA LEU A 205 -0.19 -1.14 12.96
C LEU A 205 -1.32 -1.25 13.98
N ASN A 206 -2.20 -2.23 13.75
CA ASN A 206 -3.40 -2.47 14.53
C ASN A 206 -3.13 -3.53 15.60
N HIS A 207 -3.19 -3.15 16.87
CA HIS A 207 -2.91 -4.01 18.00
C HIS A 207 -4.03 -5.05 18.19
N ASP A 208 -3.68 -6.33 18.06
CA ASP A 208 -4.55 -7.46 18.45
C ASP A 208 -3.68 -8.69 18.75
N ASP A 209 -3.66 -9.13 20.01
CA ASP A 209 -2.87 -10.28 20.46
C ASP A 209 -3.35 -11.63 19.88
N ARG A 210 -4.50 -11.67 19.21
CA ARG A 210 -5.08 -12.90 18.63
C ARG A 210 -4.83 -13.03 17.14
N ASN A 211 -4.38 -11.96 16.49
CA ASN A 211 -4.22 -11.90 15.04
C ASN A 211 -2.77 -11.56 14.66
N PHE A 212 -2.36 -12.02 13.49
CA PHE A 212 -1.05 -11.77 12.90
C PHE A 212 -1.20 -11.77 11.38
N GLY A 213 -0.34 -11.04 10.67
CA GLY A 213 -0.36 -10.94 9.21
C GLY A 213 -0.92 -9.63 8.67
N PHE A 214 -0.99 -9.56 7.35
CA PHE A 214 -1.58 -8.46 6.61
C PHE A 214 -3.09 -8.41 6.88
N GLN A 215 -3.61 -7.23 7.23
CA GLN A 215 -5.03 -7.02 7.49
C GLN A 215 -5.75 -6.60 6.21
N HIS A 216 -5.40 -5.43 5.67
CA HIS A 216 -6.01 -4.90 4.46
C HIS A 216 -5.16 -3.84 3.78
N VAL A 217 -5.49 -3.57 2.52
CA VAL A 217 -5.13 -2.36 1.80
C VAL A 217 -6.38 -1.53 1.62
N ALA A 218 -6.24 -0.21 1.64
CA ALA A 218 -7.29 0.72 1.23
C ALA A 218 -6.88 1.49 -0.02
N TYR A 219 -7.87 1.82 -0.83
CA TYR A 219 -7.74 2.60 -2.04
C TYR A 219 -8.50 3.91 -1.88
N GLU A 220 -7.97 4.97 -2.48
CA GLU A 220 -8.68 6.23 -2.61
C GLU A 220 -9.60 6.17 -3.84
N VAL A 221 -10.82 6.69 -3.68
CA VAL A 221 -11.81 6.91 -4.75
C VAL A 221 -12.03 8.41 -4.91
N GLN A 222 -12.56 8.81 -6.07
CA GLN A 222 -12.76 10.22 -6.41
C GLN A 222 -13.65 11.00 -5.42
N ASP A 223 -14.81 10.46 -5.04
CA ASP A 223 -15.83 11.12 -4.21
C ASP A 223 -16.79 10.16 -3.48
#